data_AF-A0A918EJX0-F1
#
_entry.id   AF-A0A918EJX0-F1
#
_cell.length_a   1.000
_cell.length_b   1.000
_cell.length_c   1.000
_cell.angle_alpha   90.00
_cell.angle_beta   90.00
_cell.angle_gamma   90.00
#
_symmetry.space_group_name_H-M   'P 1'
#
loop_
_entity.id
_entity.type
_entity.pdbx_description
1 polymer ?
#
loop_
_entity_poly.entity_id
_entity_poly.type
_entity_poly.pdbx_seq_one_letter_code
_entity_poly.pdbx_strand_id
1 'polypeptide(L)'
;MAFNIARTLAVTAAGAGLALSLAVPAQAAGGSYSVKLANGCGSASGTYHWYATGVYDGKQAYKTDWDFNLRDLCSTNGRAVSLYTKYTKWNGSSWVSDGKYHKIASAGNGSNVADVRIFLCEVGYPSTCVSI
;
A
#
# COMPACT_ATOMS: atom_id res chain seq x y z
N MET A 1 -23.68 -26.03 -25.55
CA MET A 1 -24.43 -24.77 -25.37
C MET A 1 -24.54 -24.50 -23.88
N ALA A 2 -24.39 -23.22 -23.51
CA ALA A 2 -23.89 -22.74 -22.22
C ALA A 2 -24.87 -22.91 -21.03
N PHE A 3 -24.33 -23.29 -19.87
CA PHE A 3 -24.95 -23.06 -18.56
C PHE A 3 -24.42 -21.73 -18.00
N ASN A 4 -25.24 -20.69 -18.02
CA ASN A 4 -24.94 -19.43 -17.35
C ASN A 4 -25.21 -19.58 -15.84
N ILE A 5 -24.15 -19.76 -15.05
CA ILE A 5 -24.25 -19.70 -13.58
C ILE A 5 -24.17 -18.23 -13.18
N ALA A 6 -25.32 -17.61 -12.95
CA ALA A 6 -25.43 -16.34 -12.24
C ALA A 6 -24.97 -16.56 -10.79
N ARG A 7 -23.77 -16.09 -10.44
CA ARG A 7 -23.32 -16.02 -9.05
C ARG A 7 -23.82 -14.72 -8.42
N THR A 8 -24.97 -14.82 -7.79
CA THR A 8 -25.50 -13.86 -6.81
C THR A 8 -24.53 -13.77 -5.63
N LEU A 9 -23.82 -12.64 -5.48
CA LEU A 9 -23.12 -12.31 -4.24
C LEU A 9 -24.05 -11.43 -3.41
N ALA A 10 -24.68 -12.05 -2.42
CA ALA A 10 -25.44 -11.38 -1.39
C ALA A 10 -24.50 -10.54 -0.51
N VAL A 11 -24.70 -9.22 -0.51
CA VAL A 11 -24.05 -8.30 0.44
C VAL A 11 -25.02 -8.12 1.61
N THR A 12 -24.80 -8.85 2.69
CA THR A 12 -25.50 -8.63 3.97
C THR A 12 -24.75 -7.57 4.78
N ALA A 13 -25.42 -6.45 5.03
CA ALA A 13 -24.94 -5.35 5.85
C ALA A 13 -25.17 -5.64 7.35
N ALA A 14 -24.16 -5.41 8.19
CA ALA A 14 -24.34 -5.05 9.60
C ALA A 14 -23.00 -4.60 10.23
N GLY A 15 -22.98 -3.39 10.78
CA GLY A 15 -21.88 -2.88 11.61
C GLY A 15 -21.39 -1.49 11.20
N ALA A 16 -22.14 -0.45 11.57
CA ALA A 16 -21.66 0.92 11.55
C ALA A 16 -20.62 1.12 12.67
N GLY A 17 -19.37 0.74 12.38
CA GLY A 17 -18.19 1.27 13.05
C GLY A 17 -17.48 2.15 12.04
N LEU A 18 -17.27 3.42 12.38
CA LEU A 18 -16.52 4.40 11.57
C LEU A 18 -15.06 3.97 11.44
N ALA A 19 -14.78 2.96 10.62
CA ALA A 19 -13.48 2.76 10.02
C ALA A 19 -13.48 3.61 8.76
N LEU A 20 -12.79 4.74 8.79
CA LEU A 20 -12.29 5.44 7.61
C LEU A 20 -11.29 4.50 6.89
N SER A 21 -11.79 3.38 6.40
CA SER A 21 -11.10 2.54 5.45
C SER A 21 -11.26 3.26 4.12
N LEU A 22 -10.27 4.07 3.79
CA LEU A 22 -9.92 4.34 2.41
C LEU A 22 -9.61 2.97 1.79
N ALA A 23 -10.65 2.24 1.41
CA ALA A 23 -10.61 1.02 0.62
C ALA A 23 -10.28 1.43 -0.81
N VAL A 24 -9.10 2.03 -1.00
CA VAL A 24 -8.48 2.10 -2.31
C VAL A 24 -8.21 0.64 -2.68
N PRO A 25 -8.68 0.13 -3.84
CA PRO A 25 -8.26 -1.19 -4.30
C PRO A 25 -6.73 -1.26 -4.22
N ALA A 26 -6.18 -2.41 -3.80
CA ALA A 26 -4.73 -2.63 -3.84
C ALA A 26 -4.22 -2.13 -5.20
N GLN A 27 -3.16 -1.30 -5.20
CA GLN A 27 -2.71 -0.52 -6.37
C GLN A 27 -2.61 -1.45 -7.58
N ALA A 28 -3.64 -1.42 -8.44
CA ALA A 28 -3.97 -2.53 -9.33
C ALA A 28 -3.06 -2.65 -10.56
N ALA A 29 -2.05 -1.80 -10.69
CA ALA A 29 -1.10 -1.85 -11.77
C ALA A 29 0.20 -1.22 -11.29
N GLY A 30 1.31 -1.93 -11.45
CA GLY A 30 2.62 -1.30 -11.32
C GLY A 30 2.75 -0.18 -12.34
N GLY A 31 3.53 0.85 -12.02
CA GLY A 31 3.66 2.02 -12.87
C GLY A 31 4.54 3.10 -12.27
N SER A 32 4.55 4.24 -12.97
CA SER A 32 5.17 5.47 -12.47
C SER A 32 4.17 6.24 -11.62
N TYR A 33 4.61 6.67 -10.45
CA TYR A 33 3.82 7.45 -9.51
C TYR A 33 4.54 8.73 -9.12
N SER A 34 3.76 9.76 -8.79
CA SER A 34 4.27 11.02 -8.29
C SER A 34 3.26 11.60 -7.31
N VAL A 35 3.66 11.75 -6.06
CA VAL A 35 2.84 12.34 -5.00
C VAL A 35 3.58 13.45 -4.28
N LYS A 36 2.81 14.36 -3.69
CA LYS A 36 3.30 15.47 -2.87
C LYS A 36 2.48 15.54 -1.60
N LEU A 37 3.11 15.90 -0.49
CA LEU A 37 2.41 16.26 0.73
C LEU A 37 1.61 17.55 0.51
N ALA A 38 0.52 17.73 1.24
CA ALA A 38 -0.39 18.88 1.09
C ALA A 38 0.30 20.24 1.30
N ASN A 39 1.32 20.28 2.15
CA ASN A 39 2.14 21.47 2.41
C ASN A 39 3.24 21.69 1.36
N GLY A 40 3.36 20.83 0.36
CA GLY A 40 4.33 20.94 -0.74
C GLY A 40 5.80 20.73 -0.35
N CYS A 41 6.11 20.53 0.93
CA CYS A 41 7.49 20.40 1.38
C CYS A 41 8.06 18.99 1.17
N GLY A 42 7.21 17.98 0.96
CA GLY A 42 7.63 16.61 0.67
C GLY A 42 7.08 16.12 -0.65
N SER A 43 7.90 15.44 -1.45
CA SER A 43 7.42 14.74 -2.65
C SER A 43 8.15 13.43 -2.88
N ALA A 44 7.45 12.45 -3.45
CA ALA A 44 8.00 11.19 -3.90
C ALA A 44 7.57 10.94 -5.34
N SER A 45 8.52 10.60 -6.19
CA SER A 45 8.26 10.23 -7.59
C SER A 45 9.14 9.09 -8.02
N GLY A 46 8.58 8.11 -8.72
CA GLY A 46 9.33 6.93 -9.13
C GLY A 46 8.43 5.82 -9.59
N THR A 47 8.93 4.59 -9.54
CA THR A 47 8.22 3.41 -10.01
C THR A 47 7.91 2.46 -8.87
N TYR A 48 6.75 1.82 -8.95
CA TYR A 48 6.40 0.69 -8.11
C TYR A 48 5.83 -0.40 -9.00
N HIS A 49 6.38 -1.60 -8.89
CA HIS A 49 5.87 -2.77 -9.60
C HIS A 49 5.49 -3.87 -8.62
N TRP A 50 4.61 -4.72 -9.13
CA TRP A 50 4.11 -5.87 -8.42
C TRP A 50 3.84 -6.99 -9.40
N TYR A 51 4.24 -8.21 -9.02
CA TYR A 51 4.18 -9.39 -9.86
C TYR A 51 3.53 -10.52 -9.07
N ALA A 52 2.45 -11.07 -9.60
CA ALA A 52 1.81 -12.24 -9.02
C ALA A 52 2.80 -13.42 -8.97
N THR A 53 2.96 -14.05 -7.80
CA THR A 53 3.92 -15.16 -7.63
C THR A 53 3.30 -16.49 -7.26
N GLY A 54 2.09 -16.49 -6.72
CA GLY A 54 1.40 -17.71 -6.31
C GLY A 54 0.17 -17.42 -5.47
N VAL A 55 -0.54 -18.47 -5.08
CA VAL A 55 -1.71 -18.38 -4.21
C VAL A 55 -1.40 -19.09 -2.91
N TYR A 56 -1.56 -18.40 -1.77
CA TYR A 56 -1.44 -19.00 -0.44
C TYR A 56 -2.77 -18.85 0.28
N ASP A 57 -3.31 -19.96 0.79
CA ASP A 57 -4.58 -19.99 1.52
C ASP A 57 -5.72 -19.24 0.77
N GLY A 58 -5.87 -19.53 -0.52
CA GLY A 58 -6.88 -18.92 -1.39
C GLY A 58 -6.67 -17.45 -1.76
N LYS A 59 -5.59 -16.81 -1.30
CA LYS A 59 -5.27 -15.41 -1.59
C LYS A 59 -4.04 -15.27 -2.49
N GLN A 60 -4.11 -14.37 -3.47
CA GLN A 60 -3.00 -14.08 -4.37
C GLN A 60 -1.85 -13.39 -3.62
N ALA A 61 -0.65 -13.95 -3.75
CA ALA A 61 0.61 -13.34 -3.33
C ALA A 61 1.32 -12.66 -4.48
N TYR A 62 2.06 -11.63 -4.11
CA TYR A 62 2.85 -10.80 -4.99
C TYR A 62 4.30 -10.68 -4.50
N LYS A 63 5.21 -10.50 -5.46
CA LYS A 63 6.48 -9.81 -5.27
C LYS A 63 6.28 -8.35 -5.63
N THR A 64 6.99 -7.47 -4.94
CA THR A 64 6.97 -6.04 -5.21
C THR A 64 8.38 -5.50 -5.31
N ASP A 65 8.55 -4.46 -6.10
CA ASP A 65 9.75 -3.63 -6.16
C ASP A 65 9.35 -2.18 -6.26
N TRP A 66 10.15 -1.32 -5.67
CA TRP A 66 9.96 0.11 -5.76
C TRP A 66 11.29 0.81 -5.89
N ASP A 67 11.25 1.94 -6.57
CA ASP A 67 12.34 2.90 -6.67
C ASP A 67 11.71 4.29 -6.74
N PHE A 68 11.80 5.03 -5.63
CA PHE A 68 11.25 6.36 -5.46
C PHE A 68 12.34 7.35 -5.15
N ASN A 69 12.39 8.42 -5.94
CA ASN A 69 13.15 9.61 -5.58
C ASN A 69 12.37 10.43 -4.55
N LEU A 70 12.92 10.56 -3.35
CA LEU A 70 12.37 11.36 -2.27
C LEU A 70 12.99 12.76 -2.27
N ARG A 71 12.13 13.77 -2.31
CA ARG A 71 12.52 15.15 -2.09
C ARG A 71 11.96 15.62 -0.77
N ASP A 72 12.86 15.93 0.16
CA ASP A 72 12.54 16.45 1.48
C ASP A 72 12.98 17.92 1.58
N LEU A 73 12.01 18.83 1.51
CA LEU A 73 12.14 20.25 1.84
C LEU A 73 11.51 20.57 3.20
N CYS A 74 10.95 19.58 3.90
CA CYS A 74 10.32 19.74 5.20
C CYS A 74 11.35 19.66 6.36
N SER A 75 12.52 19.09 6.09
CA SER A 75 13.64 18.97 7.04
C SER A 75 14.11 20.31 7.61
N THR A 76 13.99 21.41 6.85
CA THR A 76 14.25 22.79 7.32
C THR A 76 13.28 23.25 8.42
N ASN A 77 12.08 22.66 8.49
CA ASN A 77 11.10 22.88 9.54
C ASN A 77 11.17 21.81 10.65
N GLY A 78 12.24 21.00 10.67
CA GLY A 78 12.44 19.93 11.64
C GLY A 78 11.56 18.69 11.40
N ARG A 79 10.89 18.59 10.25
CA ARG A 79 9.95 17.50 9.94
C ARG A 79 10.39 16.73 8.72
N ALA A 80 11.33 15.80 8.87
CA ALA A 80 11.80 15.01 7.73
C ALA A 80 10.66 14.20 7.08
N VAL A 81 10.81 13.89 5.80
CA VAL A 81 9.84 13.09 5.02
C VAL A 81 10.38 11.68 4.80
N SER A 82 9.49 10.68 4.84
CA SER A 82 9.87 9.29 4.57
C SER A 82 8.75 8.51 3.90
N LEU A 83 9.15 7.41 3.24
CA LEU A 83 8.24 6.40 2.74
C LEU A 83 7.89 5.39 3.82
N TYR A 84 6.64 4.94 3.76
CA TYR A 84 6.11 3.88 4.59
C TYR A 84 5.34 2.89 3.73
N THR A 85 5.32 1.62 4.15
CA THR A 85 4.49 0.59 3.54
C THR A 85 3.53 0.02 4.56
N LYS A 86 2.36 -0.41 4.08
CA LYS A 86 1.45 -1.31 4.77
C LYS A 86 1.18 -2.50 3.87
N TYR A 87 1.22 -3.71 4.41
CA TYR A 87 0.97 -4.94 3.67
C TYR A 87 0.43 -6.04 4.59
N THR A 88 -0.05 -7.11 3.97
CA THR A 88 -0.28 -8.40 4.61
C THR A 88 0.77 -9.36 4.09
N LYS A 89 1.53 -10.03 4.97
CA LYS A 89 2.62 -10.94 4.58
C LYS A 89 2.29 -12.38 4.96
N TRP A 90 2.58 -13.31 4.05
CA TRP A 90 2.50 -14.73 4.32
C TRP A 90 3.71 -15.17 5.14
N ASN A 91 3.47 -15.81 6.29
CA ASN A 91 4.54 -16.31 7.18
C ASN A 91 4.88 -17.80 6.97
N GLY A 92 4.23 -18.47 6.02
CA GLY A 92 4.34 -19.91 5.80
C GLY A 92 3.07 -20.70 6.14
N SER A 93 2.22 -20.18 7.04
CA SER A 93 0.98 -20.84 7.49
C SER A 93 -0.25 -19.94 7.47
N SER A 94 -0.07 -18.63 7.62
CA SER A 94 -1.17 -17.66 7.66
C SER A 94 -0.76 -16.29 7.13
N TRP A 95 -1.77 -15.51 6.74
CA TRP A 95 -1.62 -14.11 6.37
C TRP A 95 -1.58 -13.23 7.61
N VAL A 96 -0.47 -12.52 7.80
CA VAL A 96 -0.27 -11.63 8.94
C VAL A 96 -0.24 -10.17 8.47
N SER A 97 -1.13 -9.36 9.02
CA SER A 97 -1.02 -7.89 8.96
C SER A 97 -1.04 -7.36 10.38
N ASP A 98 -0.07 -6.51 10.73
CA ASP A 98 -0.04 -5.83 12.02
C ASP A 98 -0.81 -4.50 12.00
N GLY A 99 -1.35 -4.11 10.84
CA GLY A 99 -2.08 -2.87 10.66
C GLY A 99 -1.21 -1.61 10.69
N LYS A 100 0.11 -1.73 10.86
CA LYS A 100 1.05 -0.62 11.09
C LYS A 100 1.70 -0.15 9.79
N TYR A 101 2.27 1.05 9.87
CA TYR A 101 3.12 1.62 8.84
C TYR A 101 4.57 1.25 9.14
N HIS A 102 5.24 0.61 8.18
CA HIS A 102 6.66 0.27 8.27
C HIS A 102 7.47 1.24 7.44
N LYS A 103 8.44 1.92 8.05
CA LYS A 103 9.35 2.81 7.32
C LYS A 103 10.15 1.97 6.32
N ILE A 104 10.22 2.41 5.08
CA ILE A 104 10.99 1.74 4.02
C ILE A 104 12.04 2.68 3.42
N ALA A 105 13.06 2.09 2.80
CA ALA A 105 14.00 2.83 1.99
C ALA A 105 13.34 3.33 0.68
N SER A 106 13.97 4.32 0.04
CA SER A 106 13.58 4.87 -1.26
C SER A 106 13.47 3.82 -2.36
N ALA A 107 14.34 2.82 -2.32
CA ALA A 107 14.29 1.66 -3.22
C ALA A 107 14.32 0.36 -2.41
N GLY A 108 13.64 -0.66 -2.90
CA GLY A 108 13.55 -1.94 -2.21
C GLY A 108 12.63 -2.94 -2.89
N ASN A 109 12.47 -4.10 -2.25
CA ASN A 109 11.59 -5.15 -2.72
C ASN A 109 10.89 -5.87 -1.56
N GLY A 110 9.78 -6.53 -1.90
CA GLY A 110 8.97 -7.34 -1.02
C GLY A 110 8.58 -8.65 -1.69
N SER A 111 8.28 -9.67 -0.89
CA SER A 111 7.89 -11.00 -1.40
C SER A 111 6.84 -11.64 -0.51
N ASN A 112 5.96 -12.43 -1.12
CA ASN A 112 4.87 -13.12 -0.45
C ASN A 112 3.97 -12.14 0.33
N VAL A 113 3.67 -11.01 -0.30
CA VAL A 113 2.85 -9.94 0.25
C VAL A 113 1.54 -9.80 -0.53
N ALA A 114 0.54 -9.22 0.13
CA ALA A 114 -0.74 -8.84 -0.44
C ALA A 114 -1.19 -7.50 0.15
N ASP A 115 -2.14 -6.85 -0.52
CA ASP A 115 -2.71 -5.53 -0.13
C ASP A 115 -1.63 -4.46 0.12
N VAL A 116 -0.53 -4.53 -0.63
CA VAL A 116 0.60 -3.63 -0.46
C VAL A 116 0.19 -2.21 -0.85
N ARG A 117 0.51 -1.26 0.03
CA ARG A 117 0.33 0.17 -0.20
C ARG A 117 1.56 0.91 0.29
N ILE A 118 2.04 1.82 -0.54
CA ILE A 118 3.15 2.71 -0.22
C ILE A 118 2.59 4.10 0.06
N PHE A 119 3.16 4.78 1.05
CA PHE A 119 2.75 6.10 1.52
C PHE A 119 3.95 7.01 1.65
N LEU A 120 3.75 8.29 1.36
CA LEU A 120 4.66 9.36 1.71
C LEU A 120 4.13 10.08 2.96
N CYS A 121 4.94 10.19 4.01
CA CYS A 121 4.53 10.83 5.27
C CYS A 121 5.63 11.72 5.85
N GLU A 122 5.25 12.74 6.63
CA GLU A 122 6.17 13.37 7.58
C GLU A 122 6.48 12.39 8.73
N VAL A 123 7.75 12.29 9.11
CA VAL A 123 8.20 11.43 10.21
C VAL A 123 7.57 11.90 11.51
N GLY A 124 6.84 10.99 12.18
CA GLY A 124 6.15 11.28 13.44
C GLY A 124 4.73 11.84 13.30
N TYR A 125 4.24 12.09 12.07
CA TYR A 125 2.90 12.67 11.84
C TYR A 125 2.09 11.85 10.83
N PRO A 126 1.41 10.76 11.28
CA PRO A 126 0.66 9.87 10.38
C PRO A 126 -0.52 10.54 9.67
N SER A 127 -1.03 11.66 10.19
CA SER A 127 -2.09 12.47 9.55
C SER A 127 -1.66 13.10 8.22
N THR A 128 -0.35 13.16 7.95
CA THR A 128 0.22 13.74 6.72
C THR A 128 0.41 12.72 5.61
N CYS A 129 0.14 11.43 5.89
CA CYS A 129 0.39 10.36 4.93
C CYS A 129 -0.48 10.49 3.68
N VAL A 130 0.16 10.48 2.52
CA VAL A 130 -0.50 10.41 1.21
C VAL A 130 -0.15 9.07 0.56
N SER A 131 -1.15 8.33 0.09
CA SER A 131 -0.89 7.09 -0.65
C SER A 131 -0.30 7.40 -2.01
N ILE A 132 0.73 6.64 -2.36
CA ILE A 132 1.27 6.58 -3.72
C ILE A 132 0.30 5.80 -4.61
#